data_AF-A0A1Q9MVS8-F1
#
_entry.id   AF-A0A1Q9MVS8-F1
#
_cell.length_a   1.000
_cell.length_b   1.000
_cell.length_c   1.000
_cell.angle_alpha   90.00
_cell.angle_beta   90.00
_cell.angle_gamma   90.00
#
_symmetry.space_group_name_H-M   'P 1'
#
loop_
_entity.id
_entity.type
_entity.pdbx_description
1 polymer ?
#
loop_
_entity_poly.entity_id
_entity_poly.type
_entity_poly.pdbx_seq_one_letter_code
_entity_poly.pdbx_strand_id
1 'polypeptide(L)'
;MADEYTNVSETRRQRIFRLLEETSTSLDLYALLKEFKYGYKKRLLDNIERIAGVLRREGRELLVIPPSCIACGFAFSPRDKRL
;
A
#
# COMPACT_ATOMS: atom_id res chain seq x y z
N MET A 1 -0.69 -6.63 24.43
CA MET A 1 0.33 -7.67 24.15
C MET A 1 0.86 -7.36 22.76
N ALA A 2 1.91 -6.54 22.68
CA ALA A 2 2.53 -6.16 21.42
C ALA A 2 3.72 -7.11 21.23
N ASP A 3 3.68 -7.88 20.15
CA ASP A 3 4.59 -8.97 19.88
C ASP A 3 5.99 -8.43 19.57
N GLU A 4 6.98 -8.88 20.36
CA GLU A 4 8.40 -8.64 20.18
C GLU A 4 8.93 -9.46 19.00
N TYR A 5 8.67 -9.03 17.76
CA TYR A 5 9.38 -9.58 16.59
C TYR A 5 10.73 -8.87 16.39
N THR A 6 11.67 -9.28 17.24
CA THR A 6 13.06 -9.68 16.95
C THR A 6 13.65 -9.23 15.59
N ASN A 7 14.77 -8.52 15.67
CA ASN A 7 15.71 -8.12 14.61
C ASN A 7 16.02 -9.20 13.54
N VAL A 8 15.09 -9.45 12.63
CA VAL A 8 15.36 -9.95 11.28
C VAL A 8 15.28 -8.74 10.36
N SER A 9 16.24 -8.55 9.46
CA SER A 9 16.25 -7.40 8.55
C SER A 9 14.92 -7.32 7.79
N GLU A 10 14.07 -6.40 8.22
CA GLU A 10 12.71 -6.32 7.73
C GLU A 10 12.72 -6.09 6.22
N THR A 11 12.04 -6.97 5.47
CA THR A 11 11.96 -6.81 4.03
C THR A 11 11.18 -5.55 3.69
N ARG A 12 11.44 -4.94 2.53
CA ARG A 12 10.69 -3.72 2.12
C ARG A 12 9.17 -3.93 2.14
N ARG A 13 8.68 -5.12 1.80
CA ARG A 13 7.24 -5.43 1.83
C ARG A 13 6.68 -5.43 3.26
N GLN A 14 7.41 -6.01 4.21
CA GLN A 14 7.00 -5.99 5.63
C GLN A 14 6.96 -4.56 6.17
N ARG A 15 7.96 -3.74 5.83
CA ARG A 15 7.94 -2.32 6.21
C ARG A 15 6.75 -1.55 5.65
N ILE A 16 6.39 -1.80 4.38
CA ILE A 16 5.21 -1.17 3.75
C ILE A 16 3.93 -1.67 4.43
N PHE A 17 3.82 -2.97 4.70
CA PHE A 17 2.68 -3.55 5.39
C PHE A 17 2.47 -2.92 6.76
N ARG A 18 3.53 -2.87 7.57
CA ARG A 18 3.50 -2.26 8.91
C ARG A 18 3.10 -0.79 8.87
N LEU A 19 3.67 -0.02 7.94
CA LEU A 19 3.29 1.39 7.75
C LEU A 19 1.79 1.52 7.43
N LEU A 20 1.26 0.67 6.56
CA LEU A 20 -0.16 0.68 6.19
C LEU A 20 -1.08 0.29 7.36
N GLU A 21 -0.63 -0.58 8.27
CA GLU A 21 -1.40 -0.95 9.47
C GLU A 21 -1.40 0.14 10.54
N GLU A 22 -0.26 0.79 10.76
CA GLU A 22 -0.10 1.81 11.80
C GLU A 22 -0.74 3.16 11.40
N THR A 23 -0.96 3.40 10.10
CA THR A 23 -1.48 4.67 9.60
C THR A 23 -3.01 4.66 9.52
N SER A 24 -3.66 5.60 10.23
CA SER A 24 -5.12 5.79 10.19
C SER A 24 -5.61 6.68 9.04
N THR A 25 -4.70 7.32 8.31
CA THR A 25 -4.96 8.21 7.17
C THR A 25 -4.49 7.61 5.85
N SER A 26 -5.08 8.02 4.74
CA SER A 26 -4.61 7.60 3.41
C SER A 26 -3.20 8.10 3.13
N LEU A 27 -2.35 7.23 2.57
CA LEU A 27 -1.00 7.57 2.16
C LEU A 27 -0.92 7.84 0.66
N ASP A 28 -0.23 8.91 0.28
CA ASP A 28 0.03 9.22 -1.13
C ASP A 28 1.14 8.33 -1.69
N LEU A 29 0.95 7.86 -2.93
CA LEU A 29 1.87 6.93 -3.57
C LEU A 29 3.25 7.55 -3.86
N TYR A 30 3.32 8.86 -4.12
CA TYR A 30 4.60 9.55 -4.31
C TYR A 30 5.36 9.75 -3.00
N ALA A 31 4.63 9.98 -1.90
CA ALA A 31 5.23 9.98 -0.57
C ALA A 31 5.88 8.63 -0.25
N LEU A 32 5.16 7.53 -0.49
CA LEU A 32 5.68 6.17 -0.33
C LEU A 32 6.88 5.88 -1.25
N LEU A 33 6.84 6.31 -2.51
CA LEU A 33 7.98 6.18 -3.44
C LEU A 33 9.25 6.81 -2.87
N LYS A 34 9.13 8.02 -2.31
CA LYS A 34 10.24 8.79 -1.73
C LYS A 34 10.75 8.15 -0.45
N GLU A 35 9.86 7.80 0.47
CA GLU A 35 10.19 7.22 1.77
C GLU A 35 10.96 5.89 1.63
N PHE A 36 10.44 4.99 0.78
CA PHE A 36 11.05 3.68 0.57
C PHE A 36 12.13 3.66 -0.53
N LYS A 37 12.45 4.83 -1.09
CA LYS A 37 13.48 5.02 -2.15
C LYS A 37 13.28 4.07 -3.34
N TYR A 38 12.04 3.92 -3.78
CA TYR A 38 11.75 3.15 -5.00
C TYR A 38 12.14 3.96 -6.24
N GLY A 39 12.99 3.38 -7.09
CA GLY A 39 13.38 4.03 -8.36
C GLY A 39 12.26 4.06 -9.40
N TYR A 40 11.26 3.19 -9.30
CA TYR A 40 10.16 3.08 -10.27
C TYR A 40 8.82 2.82 -9.57
N LYS A 41 7.80 3.62 -9.92
CA LYS A 41 6.42 3.49 -9.42
C LYS A 41 5.87 2.08 -9.56
N LYS A 42 6.11 1.42 -10.69
CA LYS A 42 5.64 0.05 -10.96
C LYS A 42 6.08 -0.93 -9.87
N ARG A 43 7.33 -0.86 -9.41
CA ARG A 43 7.85 -1.76 -8.37
C ARG A 43 7.16 -1.56 -7.02
N LEU A 44 6.73 -0.33 -6.70
CA LEU A 44 5.96 -0.08 -5.48
C LEU A 44 4.56 -0.68 -5.63
N LEU A 45 3.88 -0.41 -6.75
CA LEU A 45 2.56 -0.96 -7.05
C LEU A 45 2.54 -2.49 -7.02
N ASP A 46 3.52 -3.16 -7.64
CA ASP A 46 3.64 -4.63 -7.61
C ASP A 46 3.75 -5.18 -6.17
N ASN A 47 4.39 -4.42 -5.26
CA ASN A 47 4.48 -4.81 -3.85
C ASN A 47 3.17 -4.56 -3.11
N ILE A 48 2.49 -3.45 -3.37
CA ILE A 48 1.16 -3.14 -2.82
C ILE A 48 0.14 -4.20 -3.26
N GLU A 49 0.13 -4.60 -4.53
CA GLU A 49 -0.74 -5.66 -5.05
C GLU A 49 -0.49 -7.01 -4.35
N ARG A 50 0.78 -7.36 -4.13
CA ARG A 50 1.13 -8.58 -3.38
C ARG A 50 0.67 -8.52 -1.94
N ILE A 51 0.83 -7.38 -1.28
CA ILE A 51 0.34 -7.15 0.09
C ILE A 51 -1.17 -7.30 0.14
N ALA A 52 -1.91 -6.66 -0.77
CA ALA A 52 -3.36 -6.78 -0.85
C ALA A 52 -3.81 -8.22 -1.10
N GLY A 53 -3.07 -8.99 -1.91
CA GLY A 53 -3.32 -10.42 -2.12
C GLY A 53 -3.13 -11.27 -0.86
N VAL A 54 -2.16 -10.93 -0.01
CA VAL A 54 -1.96 -11.59 1.30
C VAL A 54 -3.10 -11.23 2.25
N LEU A 55 -3.39 -9.93 2.41
CA LEU A 55 -4.46 -9.43 3.27
C LEU A 55 -5.81 -10.11 2.95
N ARG A 56 -6.16 -10.24 1.67
CA ARG A 56 -7.40 -10.91 1.26
C ARG A 56 -7.49 -12.37 1.72
N ARG A 57 -6.37 -13.10 1.72
CA ARG A 57 -6.34 -14.49 2.20
C ARG A 57 -6.52 -14.59 3.71
N GLU A 58 -6.18 -13.50 4.42
CA GLU A 58 -6.36 -13.36 5.87
C GLU A 58 -7.73 -12.76 6.25
N GLY A 59 -8.62 -12.53 5.26
CA GLY A 59 -9.93 -11.92 5.50
C GLY A 59 -9.89 -10.41 5.74
N ARG A 60 -8.80 -9.76 5.33
CA ARG A 60 -8.59 -8.30 5.46
C ARG A 60 -8.54 -7.65 4.07
N GLU A 61 -8.78 -6.34 4.03
CA GLU A 61 -8.77 -5.58 2.78
C GLU A 61 -7.89 -4.35 2.89
N LEU A 62 -7.25 -3.99 1.78
CA LEU A 62 -6.51 -2.73 1.63
C LEU A 62 -7.44 -1.71 0.99
N LEU A 63 -7.74 -0.62 1.70
CA LEU A 63 -8.58 0.45 1.17
C LEU A 63 -7.76 1.36 0.25
N VAL A 64 -8.23 1.54 -0.99
CA VAL A 64 -7.60 2.41 -1.98
C VAL A 64 -8.57 3.51 -2.39
N ILE A 65 -8.12 4.76 -2.32
CA ILE A 65 -8.89 5.89 -2.83
C ILE A 65 -8.72 5.95 -4.35
N PRO A 66 -9.81 5.91 -5.14
CA PRO A 66 -9.72 5.97 -6.59
C PRO A 66 -9.10 7.31 -7.03
N PRO A 67 -8.30 7.32 -8.12
CA PRO A 67 -7.82 8.58 -8.66
C PRO A 67 -8.99 9.40 -9.18
N SER A 68 -8.86 10.73 -9.07
CA SER A 68 -9.85 11.68 -9.58
C SER A 68 -9.21 12.65 -10.57
N CYS A 69 -9.98 13.07 -11.57
CA CYS A 69 -9.56 14.14 -12.48
C CYS A 69 -9.52 15.48 -11.73
N ILE A 70 -8.36 16.15 -11.75
CA ILE A 70 -8.21 17.48 -11.13
C ILE A 70 -9.07 18.53 -11.84
N ALA A 71 -9.26 18.41 -13.16
CA ALA A 71 -9.98 19.41 -13.95
C ALA A 71 -11.50 19.38 -13.75
N CYS A 72 -12.09 18.20 -13.53
CA CYS A 72 -13.56 18.04 -13.49
C CYS A 72 -14.10 17.23 -12.31
N GLY A 73 -13.24 16.68 -11.44
CA GLY A 73 -13.65 15.90 -10.27
C GLY A 73 -14.14 14.48 -10.57
N PHE A 74 -14.13 14.04 -11.84
CA PHE A 74 -14.54 12.68 -12.19
C PHE A 74 -13.66 11.63 -11.48
N ALA A 75 -14.28 10.76 -10.69
CA ALA A 75 -13.61 9.65 -10.01
C ALA A 75 -13.51 8.44 -10.95
N PHE A 76 -12.30 7.99 -11.20
CA PHE A 76 -12.07 6.82 -12.04
C PHE A 76 -12.33 5.55 -11.24
N SER A 77 -13.12 4.64 -11.80
CA SER A 77 -13.30 3.32 -11.18
C SER A 77 -11.98 2.54 -11.18
N PRO A 78 -11.66 1.81 -10.09
CA PRO A 78 -10.53 0.90 -10.08
C PRO A 78 -10.66 -0.09 -11.24
N ARG A 79 -9.59 -0.20 -12.04
CA ARG A 79 -9.59 -0.98 -13.28
C ARG A 79 -9.55 -2.49 -13.02
N ASP A 80 -9.08 -2.90 -11.84
CA ASP A 80 -8.95 -4.29 -11.42
C ASP A 80 -9.61 -4.43 -10.04
N LYS A 81 -10.47 -5.44 -9.83
CA LYS A 81 -11.15 -5.67 -8.53
C LYS A 81 -10.17 -6.12 -7.41
N ARG A 82 -8.88 -6.12 -7.70
CA ARG A 82 -7.80 -6.62 -6.85
C ARG A 82 -7.14 -5.51 -6.02
N LEU A 83 -7.47 -4.25 -6.27
CA LEU A 83 -7.13 -3.08 -5.46
C LEU A 83 -8.24 -2.03 -5.58
#